data_AF-A0A0K8QP18-F1
#
_entry.id   AF-A0A0K8QP18-F1
#
_cell.length_a   1.000
_cell.length_b   1.000
_cell.length_c   1.000
_cell.angle_alpha   90.00
_cell.angle_beta   90.00
_cell.angle_gamma   90.00
#
_symmetry.space_group_name_H-M   'P 1'
#
loop_
_entity.id
_entity.type
_entity.pdbx_description
1 polymer ?
#
loop_
_entity_poly.entity_id
_entity_poly.type
_entity_poly.pdbx_seq_one_letter_code
_entity_poly.pdbx_strand_id
1 'polypeptide(L)'
;MIATLLNLALAAAPLPAVETQDYGLFGPVAIARPIGAARRSVLLFSDLHGADAATAAYAQGLAERGSLVFTISLPAYLARLEGLADKCSYPAGHVEELAHWMERHVAMPAYQPPYLAGFGAGADFVYALGVQAPAGTFAGMATLGWDFDFRLPRAFCPGDAGVATVAAARGFRIALVTPLPLPWAAPPLAPGARLNGPPGVLRDTFAYVPAPQPRDGAALADALDALNAPAPGASAAADTLSDLPLTEIAPQGAEDGRIAVILTGDGGWAGLDKGVAAVLAQHGVRVVGMSTLEFFWHKRTPQEAAQAVARIIEHYGAQYPHARFVLIGYSFGAGLVPVVANRLPEAARARVAGGVMISPDPEAVFEIKVGDWFGDVHQADALPVDPEVAASKVPLVCVSGQAEQDAYCAGPAARHEVRWVQLPGGHHYEGDYARLGQAILEALPR
;
A
#
# COMPACT_ATOMS: atom_id res chain seq x y z
N MET A 1 -31.29 -63.77 25.72
CA MET A 1 -30.30 -62.83 25.16
C MET A 1 -31.05 -61.66 24.56
N ILE A 2 -31.08 -60.51 25.22
CA ILE A 2 -31.60 -59.25 24.68
C ILE A 2 -30.38 -58.35 24.50
N ALA A 3 -30.09 -57.98 23.25
CA ALA A 3 -28.98 -57.11 22.90
C ALA A 3 -29.47 -55.65 22.92
N THR A 4 -28.88 -54.84 23.80
CA THR A 4 -29.14 -53.40 23.92
C THR A 4 -28.29 -52.68 22.87
N LEU A 5 -28.94 -52.03 21.88
CA LEU A 5 -28.30 -51.13 20.93
C LEU A 5 -28.10 -49.76 21.59
N LEU A 6 -26.83 -49.37 21.78
CA LEU A 6 -26.44 -48.06 22.30
C LEU A 6 -26.37 -47.07 21.11
N ASN A 7 -27.31 -46.13 21.05
CA ASN A 7 -27.25 -45.00 20.10
C ASN A 7 -26.17 -44.01 20.58
N LEU A 8 -25.00 -44.01 19.93
CA LEU A 8 -24.10 -42.86 20.01
C LEU A 8 -24.65 -41.74 19.13
N ALA A 9 -25.26 -40.74 19.75
CA ALA A 9 -25.47 -39.45 19.10
C ALA A 9 -24.10 -38.73 19.03
N LEU A 10 -23.55 -38.60 17.81
CA LEU A 10 -22.46 -37.64 17.58
C LEU A 10 -23.02 -36.24 17.83
N ALA A 11 -22.64 -35.63 18.95
CA ALA A 11 -22.85 -34.20 19.14
C ALA A 11 -21.99 -33.46 18.11
N ALA A 12 -22.63 -32.75 17.18
CA ALA A 12 -21.94 -31.81 16.30
C ALA A 12 -21.26 -30.75 17.19
N ALA A 13 -19.94 -30.63 17.09
CA ALA A 13 -19.24 -29.56 17.77
C ALA A 13 -19.81 -28.22 17.27
N PRO A 14 -20.10 -27.25 18.15
CA PRO A 14 -20.53 -25.93 17.72
C PRO A 14 -19.44 -25.33 16.82
N LEU A 15 -19.84 -24.82 15.65
CA LEU A 15 -18.93 -24.08 14.79
C LEU A 15 -18.34 -22.92 15.60
N PRO A 16 -17.02 -22.69 15.51
CA PRO A 16 -16.43 -21.54 16.19
C PRO A 16 -17.15 -20.27 15.74
N ALA A 17 -17.50 -19.42 16.70
CA ALA A 17 -18.08 -18.12 16.41
C ALA A 17 -17.12 -17.35 15.49
N VAL A 18 -17.61 -16.91 14.34
CA VAL A 18 -16.82 -16.10 13.41
C VAL A 18 -16.66 -14.73 14.05
N GLU A 19 -15.43 -14.36 14.37
CA GLU A 19 -15.10 -13.01 14.82
C GLU A 19 -15.43 -12.04 13.68
N THR A 20 -16.27 -11.05 13.95
CA THR A 20 -16.65 -10.03 12.97
C THR A 20 -16.39 -8.65 13.52
N GLN A 21 -15.91 -7.76 12.67
CA GLN A 21 -15.58 -6.40 13.03
C GLN A 21 -16.07 -5.44 11.96
N ASP A 22 -16.85 -4.43 12.37
CA ASP A 22 -17.31 -3.39 11.47
C ASP A 22 -16.18 -2.39 11.17
N TYR A 23 -16.03 -2.01 9.90
CA TYR A 23 -15.07 -0.99 9.49
C TYR A 23 -15.53 -0.20 8.25
N GLY A 24 -15.66 1.12 8.39
CA GLY A 24 -15.83 2.09 7.30
C GLY A 24 -16.79 1.67 6.19
N LEU A 25 -16.32 1.76 4.94
CA LEU A 25 -17.05 1.38 3.73
C LEU A 25 -17.25 -0.13 3.56
N PHE A 26 -16.58 -0.96 4.37
CA PHE A 26 -16.62 -2.41 4.25
C PHE A 26 -17.72 -3.03 5.11
N GLY A 27 -18.18 -2.33 6.14
CA GLY A 27 -19.16 -2.87 7.09
C GLY A 27 -18.56 -4.07 7.84
N PRO A 28 -19.34 -5.15 8.09
CA PRO A 28 -18.86 -6.27 8.88
C PRO A 28 -17.84 -7.08 8.07
N VAL A 29 -16.64 -7.19 8.62
CA VAL A 29 -15.55 -8.02 8.08
C VAL A 29 -15.32 -9.20 9.01
N ALA A 30 -15.39 -10.41 8.45
CA ALA A 30 -15.13 -11.63 9.19
C ALA A 30 -13.63 -11.91 9.26
N ILE A 31 -13.13 -12.25 10.44
CA ILE A 31 -11.72 -12.44 10.74
C ILE A 31 -11.48 -13.93 11.02
N ALA A 32 -10.60 -14.56 10.24
CA ALA A 32 -10.07 -15.89 10.52
C ALA A 32 -8.59 -15.78 10.91
N ARG A 33 -8.28 -16.16 12.15
CA ARG A 33 -6.94 -16.05 12.72
C ARG A 33 -6.17 -17.37 12.58
N PRO A 34 -4.87 -17.32 12.28
CA PRO A 34 -4.04 -18.50 12.30
C PRO A 34 -3.73 -18.92 13.75
N ILE A 35 -3.30 -20.18 13.92
CA ILE A 35 -2.71 -20.62 15.18
C ILE A 35 -1.27 -20.09 15.22
N GLY A 36 -0.97 -19.21 16.18
CA GLY A 36 0.35 -18.59 16.34
C GLY A 36 0.50 -17.28 15.56
N ALA A 37 1.74 -16.89 15.27
CA ALA A 37 2.03 -15.65 14.54
C ALA A 37 1.57 -15.77 13.08
N ALA A 38 0.87 -14.76 12.58
CA ALA A 38 0.46 -14.72 11.19
C ALA A 38 1.69 -14.58 10.27
N ARG A 39 1.71 -15.39 9.21
CA ARG A 39 2.76 -15.40 8.19
C ARG A 39 2.52 -14.39 7.07
N ARG A 40 1.26 -13.99 6.90
CA ARG A 40 0.77 -13.03 5.89
C ARG A 40 -0.65 -12.58 6.25
N SER A 41 -1.10 -11.49 5.67
CA SER A 41 -2.50 -11.06 5.63
C SER A 41 -3.14 -11.36 4.26
N VAL A 42 -4.43 -11.72 4.26
CA VAL A 42 -5.21 -11.96 3.03
C VAL A 42 -6.54 -11.24 3.13
N LEU A 43 -6.83 -10.36 2.17
CA LEU A 43 -8.13 -9.72 1.98
C LEU A 43 -8.93 -10.55 0.97
N LEU A 44 -9.91 -11.31 1.48
CA LEU A 44 -10.71 -12.27 0.69
C LEU A 44 -12.09 -11.68 0.37
N PHE A 45 -12.31 -11.30 -0.89
CA PHE A 45 -13.57 -10.76 -1.37
C PHE A 45 -14.53 -11.86 -1.80
N SER A 46 -15.77 -11.79 -1.30
CA SER A 46 -16.85 -12.67 -1.74
C SER A 46 -17.30 -12.36 -3.18
N ASP A 47 -18.14 -13.24 -3.73
CA ASP A 47 -18.92 -12.93 -4.93
C ASP A 47 -20.08 -11.96 -4.62
N LEU A 48 -20.87 -11.59 -5.63
CA LEU A 48 -22.02 -10.66 -5.52
C LEU A 48 -23.15 -11.15 -4.60
N HIS A 49 -23.21 -12.43 -4.29
CA HIS A 49 -24.19 -13.00 -3.36
C HIS A 49 -23.75 -12.88 -1.88
N GLY A 50 -22.57 -12.32 -1.63
CA GLY A 50 -21.98 -12.24 -0.30
C GLY A 50 -21.15 -13.48 0.05
N ALA A 51 -20.57 -13.49 1.25
CA ALA A 51 -19.78 -14.63 1.73
C ALA A 51 -20.68 -15.84 2.00
N ASP A 52 -20.33 -16.97 1.38
CA ASP A 52 -21.03 -18.23 1.49
C ASP A 52 -20.15 -19.31 2.17
N ALA A 53 -20.64 -20.55 2.21
CA ALA A 53 -19.93 -21.67 2.81
C ALA A 53 -18.57 -21.95 2.13
N ALA A 54 -18.46 -21.72 0.81
CA ALA A 54 -17.21 -21.89 0.09
C ALA A 54 -16.20 -20.80 0.49
N THR A 55 -16.64 -19.55 0.55
CA THR A 55 -15.81 -18.41 1.00
C THR A 55 -15.29 -18.65 2.41
N ALA A 56 -16.15 -19.09 3.33
CA ALA A 56 -15.77 -19.41 4.70
C ALA A 56 -14.77 -20.57 4.80
N ALA A 57 -14.95 -21.63 4.00
CA ALA A 57 -14.03 -22.77 3.97
C ALA A 57 -12.63 -22.39 3.46
N TYR A 58 -12.54 -21.50 2.47
CA TYR A 58 -11.26 -20.97 2.00
C TYR A 58 -10.59 -20.10 3.04
N ALA A 59 -11.33 -19.21 3.72
CA ALA A 59 -10.79 -18.40 4.80
C ALA A 59 -10.23 -19.27 5.94
N GLN A 60 -10.94 -20.34 6.31
CA GLN A 60 -10.46 -21.28 7.31
C GLN A 60 -9.20 -22.03 6.86
N GLY A 61 -9.17 -22.58 5.63
CA GLY A 61 -7.99 -23.29 5.14
C GLY A 61 -6.75 -22.40 5.00
N LEU A 62 -6.93 -21.14 4.61
CA LEU A 62 -5.88 -20.12 4.62
C LEU A 62 -5.35 -19.86 6.04
N ALA A 63 -6.25 -19.75 7.02
CA ALA A 63 -5.90 -19.54 8.42
C ALA A 63 -5.16 -20.74 9.03
N GLU A 64 -5.58 -21.97 8.73
CA GLU A 64 -4.89 -23.20 9.11
C GLU A 64 -3.46 -23.27 8.52
N ARG A 65 -3.20 -22.57 7.42
CA ARG A 65 -1.86 -22.43 6.80
C ARG A 65 -1.06 -21.21 7.27
N GLY A 66 -1.55 -20.51 8.31
CA GLY A 66 -0.83 -19.40 8.91
C GLY A 66 -1.20 -18.02 8.38
N SER A 67 -2.25 -17.90 7.57
CA SER A 67 -2.73 -16.60 7.07
C SER A 67 -3.66 -15.94 8.07
N LEU A 68 -3.55 -14.63 8.24
CA LEU A 68 -4.61 -13.83 8.83
C LEU A 68 -5.57 -13.41 7.71
N VAL A 69 -6.83 -13.85 7.78
CA VAL A 69 -7.78 -13.65 6.68
C VAL A 69 -8.91 -12.71 7.09
N PHE A 70 -9.16 -11.73 6.23
CA PHE A 70 -10.25 -10.78 6.35
C PHE A 70 -11.23 -11.01 5.21
N THR A 71 -12.39 -11.58 5.51
CA THR A 71 -13.41 -11.89 4.52
C THR A 71 -14.37 -10.72 4.36
N ILE A 72 -14.37 -10.14 3.17
CA ILE A 72 -15.05 -8.89 2.83
C ILE A 72 -16.23 -9.19 1.91
N SER A 73 -17.41 -8.70 2.29
CA SER A 73 -18.61 -8.80 1.46
C SER A 73 -18.55 -7.77 0.33
N LEU A 74 -18.28 -8.23 -0.89
CA LEU A 74 -18.29 -7.38 -2.08
C LEU A 74 -19.61 -6.59 -2.25
N PRO A 75 -20.81 -7.19 -2.17
CA PRO A 75 -22.04 -6.42 -2.35
C PRO A 75 -22.23 -5.35 -1.28
N ALA A 76 -21.82 -5.62 -0.04
CA ALA A 76 -21.91 -4.64 1.05
C ALA A 76 -20.96 -3.46 0.83
N TYR A 77 -19.77 -3.71 0.28
CA TYR A 77 -18.81 -2.66 -0.07
C TYR A 77 -19.29 -1.84 -1.27
N LEU A 78 -19.72 -2.50 -2.36
CA LEU A 78 -20.17 -1.81 -3.59
C LEU A 78 -21.38 -0.90 -3.32
N ALA A 79 -22.33 -1.33 -2.48
CA ALA A 79 -23.48 -0.51 -2.11
C ALA A 79 -23.08 0.80 -1.40
N ARG A 80 -22.00 0.79 -0.61
CA ARG A 80 -21.48 1.99 0.06
C ARG A 80 -20.61 2.83 -0.87
N LEU A 81 -19.81 2.19 -1.71
CA LEU A 81 -18.98 2.85 -2.73
C LEU A 81 -19.85 3.68 -3.69
N GLU A 82 -21.03 3.18 -4.06
CA GLU A 82 -22.00 3.90 -4.90
C GLU A 82 -22.42 5.25 -4.33
N GLY A 83 -22.44 5.39 -3.00
CA GLY A 83 -22.84 6.63 -2.31
C GLY A 83 -21.79 7.74 -2.31
N LEU A 84 -20.53 7.46 -2.66
CA LEU A 84 -19.46 8.47 -2.67
C LEU A 84 -19.58 9.39 -3.90
N ALA A 85 -19.39 10.70 -3.76
CA ALA A 85 -19.61 11.66 -4.85
C ALA A 85 -18.31 12.03 -5.59
N ASP A 86 -17.87 11.19 -6.54
CA ASP A 86 -16.63 11.38 -7.31
C ASP A 86 -16.79 11.00 -8.79
N LYS A 87 -15.94 11.59 -9.66
CA LYS A 87 -15.94 11.35 -11.12
C LYS A 87 -15.58 9.91 -11.49
N CYS A 88 -14.76 9.26 -10.67
CA CYS A 88 -14.35 7.86 -10.76
C CYS A 88 -14.11 7.33 -9.34
N SER A 89 -14.05 6.01 -9.17
CA SER A 89 -13.84 5.38 -7.87
C SER A 89 -12.38 4.95 -7.69
N TYR A 90 -11.82 5.17 -6.49
CA TYR A 90 -10.47 4.71 -6.11
C TYR A 90 -10.50 3.67 -4.97
N PRO A 91 -11.12 2.50 -5.17
CA PRO A 91 -11.25 1.50 -4.11
C PRO A 91 -9.92 0.89 -3.66
N ALA A 92 -8.84 0.93 -4.46
CA ALA A 92 -7.53 0.47 -4.03
C ALA A 92 -7.07 1.16 -2.73
N GLY A 93 -7.25 2.48 -2.63
CA GLY A 93 -6.92 3.24 -1.43
C GLY A 93 -7.75 2.82 -0.21
N HIS A 94 -9.07 2.65 -0.38
CA HIS A 94 -9.93 2.17 0.71
C HIS A 94 -9.48 0.78 1.23
N VAL A 95 -9.02 -0.10 0.34
CA VAL A 95 -8.60 -1.47 0.66
C VAL A 95 -7.23 -1.49 1.33
N GLU A 96 -6.33 -0.60 0.92
CA GLU A 96 -5.05 -0.36 1.59
C GLU A 96 -5.25 0.17 3.02
N GLU A 97 -6.13 1.16 3.21
CA GLU A 97 -6.52 1.67 4.53
C GLU A 97 -7.10 0.58 5.43
N LEU A 98 -7.97 -0.27 4.89
CA LEU A 98 -8.51 -1.44 5.58
C LEU A 98 -7.38 -2.35 6.07
N ALA A 99 -6.40 -2.65 5.21
CA ALA A 99 -5.28 -3.51 5.55
C ALA A 99 -4.47 -2.95 6.72
N HIS A 100 -4.14 -1.65 6.66
CA HIS A 100 -3.42 -0.98 7.74
C HIS A 100 -4.17 -1.08 9.06
N TRP A 101 -5.47 -0.74 9.06
CA TRP A 101 -6.28 -0.76 10.27
C TRP A 101 -6.37 -2.16 10.86
N MET A 102 -6.57 -3.15 10.01
CA MET A 102 -6.73 -4.52 10.42
C MET A 102 -5.45 -5.11 11.02
N GLU A 103 -4.31 -4.92 10.37
CA GLU A 103 -3.03 -5.41 10.89
C GLU A 103 -2.63 -4.74 12.21
N ARG A 104 -3.02 -3.48 12.43
CA ARG A 104 -2.88 -2.84 13.75
C ARG A 104 -3.85 -3.40 14.76
N HIS A 105 -5.13 -3.53 14.41
CA HIS A 105 -6.18 -4.00 15.31
C HIS A 105 -5.87 -5.40 15.86
N VAL A 106 -5.25 -6.24 15.04
CA VAL A 106 -4.83 -7.59 15.43
C VAL A 106 -3.41 -7.66 16.01
N ALA A 107 -2.75 -6.52 16.21
CA ALA A 107 -1.41 -6.37 16.76
C ALA A 107 -0.33 -7.16 16.00
N MET A 108 -0.31 -7.07 14.67
CA MET A 108 0.76 -7.64 13.86
C MET A 108 2.11 -7.04 14.28
N PRO A 109 3.18 -7.85 14.37
CA PRO A 109 4.49 -7.39 14.82
C PRO A 109 5.17 -6.45 13.80
N ALA A 110 4.78 -6.50 12.53
CA ALA A 110 5.21 -5.60 11.46
C ALA A 110 4.08 -5.53 10.43
N TYR A 111 4.00 -4.40 9.72
CA TYR A 111 3.14 -4.29 8.54
C TYR A 111 3.66 -5.21 7.43
N GLN A 112 2.76 -5.89 6.74
CA GLN A 112 3.06 -6.64 5.53
C GLN A 112 2.04 -6.28 4.46
N PRO A 113 2.45 -5.95 3.22
CA PRO A 113 1.49 -5.75 2.14
C PRO A 113 0.57 -6.98 2.01
N PRO A 114 -0.76 -6.82 2.04
CA PRO A 114 -1.65 -7.96 2.06
C PRO A 114 -1.72 -8.63 0.69
N TYR A 115 -2.08 -9.91 0.68
CA TYR A 115 -2.53 -10.58 -0.53
C TYR A 115 -4.00 -10.30 -0.78
N LEU A 116 -4.36 -10.10 -2.04
CA LEU A 116 -5.76 -10.05 -2.46
C LEU A 116 -6.23 -11.41 -2.94
N ALA A 117 -7.45 -11.79 -2.57
CA ALA A 117 -8.13 -12.94 -3.16
C ALA A 117 -9.60 -12.63 -3.38
N GLY A 118 -10.23 -13.20 -4.40
CA GLY A 118 -11.66 -12.98 -4.63
C GLY A 118 -12.34 -14.08 -5.43
N PHE A 119 -13.63 -14.31 -5.17
CA PHE A 119 -14.48 -15.28 -5.87
C PHE A 119 -15.40 -14.62 -6.90
N GLY A 120 -15.53 -15.23 -8.09
CA GLY A 120 -16.49 -14.74 -9.09
C GLY A 120 -16.29 -13.25 -9.40
N ALA A 121 -17.30 -12.41 -9.21
CA ALA A 121 -17.16 -10.95 -9.37
C ALA A 121 -16.18 -10.31 -8.37
N GLY A 122 -15.96 -10.94 -7.20
CA GLY A 122 -14.89 -10.57 -6.28
C GLY A 122 -13.51 -10.78 -6.89
N ALA A 123 -13.35 -11.80 -7.75
CA ALA A 123 -12.12 -12.04 -8.50
C ALA A 123 -11.85 -10.90 -9.51
N ASP A 124 -12.87 -10.51 -10.27
CA ASP A 124 -12.82 -9.36 -11.18
C ASP A 124 -12.50 -8.06 -10.42
N PHE A 125 -13.12 -7.87 -9.26
CA PHE A 125 -12.91 -6.70 -8.42
C PHE A 125 -11.47 -6.63 -7.90
N VAL A 126 -10.92 -7.70 -7.31
CA VAL A 126 -9.52 -7.69 -6.84
C VAL A 126 -8.51 -7.57 -7.97
N TYR A 127 -8.82 -8.08 -9.16
CA TYR A 127 -8.01 -7.81 -10.35
C TYR A 127 -7.96 -6.32 -10.66
N ALA A 128 -9.11 -5.64 -10.64
CA ALA A 128 -9.20 -4.22 -10.87
C ALA A 128 -8.49 -3.39 -9.79
N LEU A 129 -8.51 -3.85 -8.53
CA LEU A 129 -7.69 -3.27 -7.46
C LEU A 129 -6.20 -3.40 -7.79
N GLY A 130 -5.74 -4.57 -8.23
CA GLY A 130 -4.35 -4.79 -8.62
C GLY A 130 -3.89 -3.94 -9.81
N VAL A 131 -4.78 -3.63 -10.75
CA VAL A 131 -4.48 -2.69 -11.85
C VAL A 131 -4.43 -1.24 -11.36
N GLN A 132 -5.33 -0.87 -10.43
CA GLN A 132 -5.45 0.50 -9.93
C GLN A 132 -4.35 0.84 -8.90
N ALA A 133 -3.98 -0.11 -8.05
CA ALA A 133 -3.11 0.13 -6.92
C ALA A 133 -1.67 0.43 -7.36
N PRO A 134 -0.98 1.33 -6.64
CA PRO A 134 0.43 1.58 -6.89
C PRO A 134 1.30 0.38 -6.55
N ALA A 135 2.40 0.13 -7.27
CA ALA A 135 3.22 -1.10 -7.19
C ALA A 135 3.23 -1.87 -5.84
N GLY A 136 4.14 -1.71 -4.87
CA GLY A 136 4.12 -2.51 -3.62
C GLY A 136 2.91 -2.42 -2.64
N THR A 137 1.74 -1.90 -3.01
CA THR A 137 0.56 -1.84 -2.10
C THR A 137 0.02 -3.24 -1.75
N PHE A 138 0.12 -4.20 -2.68
CA PHE A 138 -0.32 -5.58 -2.46
C PHE A 138 0.83 -6.55 -2.76
N ALA A 139 1.03 -7.55 -1.91
CA ALA A 139 2.10 -8.55 -2.11
C ALA A 139 1.83 -9.46 -3.32
N GLY A 140 0.58 -9.63 -3.70
CA GLY A 140 0.16 -10.49 -4.79
C GLY A 140 -1.35 -10.65 -4.79
N MET A 141 -1.89 -11.23 -5.86
CA MET A 141 -3.32 -11.51 -5.93
C MET A 141 -3.65 -12.86 -6.52
N ALA A 142 -4.77 -13.44 -6.08
CA ALA A 142 -5.35 -14.66 -6.62
C ALA A 142 -6.82 -14.47 -6.99
N THR A 143 -7.16 -14.78 -8.24
CA THR A 143 -8.53 -14.68 -8.75
C THR A 143 -9.17 -16.06 -8.83
N LEU A 144 -10.18 -16.31 -7.99
CA LEU A 144 -10.90 -17.58 -7.87
C LEU A 144 -12.15 -17.55 -8.77
N GLY A 145 -11.92 -17.64 -10.08
CA GLY A 145 -12.95 -17.49 -11.11
C GLY A 145 -12.86 -16.14 -11.83
N TRP A 146 -13.84 -15.89 -12.70
CA TRP A 146 -14.00 -14.63 -13.43
C TRP A 146 -15.44 -14.47 -13.94
N ASP A 147 -16.08 -13.34 -13.63
CA ASP A 147 -17.42 -12.98 -14.07
C ASP A 147 -17.44 -11.91 -15.17
N PHE A 148 -17.44 -12.31 -16.44
CA PHE A 148 -17.48 -11.34 -17.55
C PHE A 148 -18.79 -10.54 -17.65
N ASP A 149 -19.81 -10.88 -16.87
CA ASP A 149 -21.06 -10.12 -16.78
C ASP A 149 -21.03 -9.10 -15.64
N PHE A 150 -20.03 -9.13 -14.77
CA PHE A 150 -19.87 -8.15 -13.69
C PHE A 150 -19.75 -6.74 -14.25
N ARG A 151 -20.58 -5.83 -13.73
CA ARG A 151 -20.58 -4.41 -14.11
C ARG A 151 -20.48 -3.54 -12.88
N LEU A 152 -19.61 -2.55 -12.96
CA LEU A 152 -19.52 -1.46 -12.00
C LEU A 152 -20.39 -0.28 -12.47
N PRO A 153 -21.06 0.43 -11.55
CA PRO A 153 -21.86 1.60 -11.88
C PRO A 153 -20.99 2.80 -12.29
N ARG A 154 -19.74 2.84 -11.82
CA ARG A 154 -18.74 3.87 -12.12
C ARG A 154 -17.41 3.26 -12.56
N ALA A 155 -16.65 4.03 -13.33
CA ALA A 155 -15.29 3.67 -13.70
C ALA A 155 -14.37 3.74 -12.48
N PHE A 156 -13.35 2.88 -12.47
CA PHE A 156 -12.20 3.10 -11.61
C PHE A 156 -11.38 4.26 -12.16
N CYS A 157 -10.81 5.06 -11.27
CA CYS A 157 -9.80 6.03 -11.68
C CYS A 157 -8.60 5.27 -12.27
N PRO A 158 -7.88 5.85 -13.26
CA PRO A 158 -6.63 5.27 -13.75
C PRO A 158 -5.65 5.04 -12.59
N GLY A 159 -4.94 3.92 -12.63
CA GLY A 159 -3.85 3.60 -11.69
C GLY A 159 -2.52 3.35 -12.39
N ASP A 160 -1.53 2.87 -11.65
CA ASP A 160 -0.14 2.71 -12.11
C ASP A 160 -0.01 1.81 -13.34
N ALA A 161 -0.79 0.72 -13.41
CA ALA A 161 -0.79 -0.18 -14.55
C ALA A 161 -1.72 0.27 -15.67
N GLY A 162 -2.55 1.31 -15.45
CA GLY A 162 -3.42 1.91 -16.46
C GLY A 162 -4.90 1.90 -16.06
N VAL A 163 -5.78 1.70 -17.05
CA VAL A 163 -7.23 1.82 -16.88
C VAL A 163 -7.84 0.44 -16.61
N ALA A 164 -8.28 0.21 -15.38
CA ALA A 164 -8.86 -1.07 -14.94
C ALA A 164 -10.29 -1.34 -15.45
N THR A 165 -10.99 -0.31 -15.94
CA THR A 165 -12.40 -0.41 -16.34
C THR A 165 -12.68 0.29 -17.67
N VAL A 166 -13.50 -0.33 -18.52
CA VAL A 166 -13.97 0.26 -19.78
C VAL A 166 -15.48 0.27 -19.85
N ALA A 167 -16.04 1.27 -20.55
CA ALA A 167 -17.48 1.38 -20.73
C ALA A 167 -18.06 0.14 -21.41
N ALA A 168 -19.23 -0.30 -20.93
CA ALA A 168 -20.00 -1.39 -21.49
C ALA A 168 -21.44 -0.93 -21.79
N ALA A 169 -22.26 -1.82 -22.37
CA ALA A 169 -23.67 -1.51 -22.66
C ALA A 169 -24.46 -1.06 -21.42
N ARG A 170 -24.05 -1.51 -20.23
CA ARG A 170 -24.50 -1.04 -18.93
C ARG A 170 -23.29 -0.90 -18.01
N GLY A 171 -23.08 0.30 -17.47
CA GLY A 171 -21.96 0.57 -16.56
C GLY A 171 -20.59 0.31 -17.20
N PHE A 172 -19.67 -0.19 -16.38
CA PHE A 172 -18.29 -0.43 -16.73
C PHE A 172 -17.93 -1.90 -16.48
N ARG A 173 -17.18 -2.51 -17.39
CA ARG A 173 -16.61 -3.85 -17.21
C ARG A 173 -15.13 -3.76 -16.90
N ILE A 174 -14.57 -4.81 -16.29
CA ILE A 174 -13.13 -4.90 -16.05
C ILE A 174 -12.38 -5.04 -17.37
N ALA A 175 -11.27 -4.31 -17.48
CA ALA A 175 -10.33 -4.34 -18.59
C ALA A 175 -9.06 -5.03 -18.14
N LEU A 176 -8.59 -5.99 -18.93
CA LEU A 176 -7.35 -6.70 -18.69
C LEU A 176 -6.18 -5.84 -19.15
N VAL A 177 -5.16 -5.72 -18.29
CA VAL A 177 -3.98 -4.89 -18.52
C VAL A 177 -2.71 -5.72 -18.30
N THR A 178 -1.67 -5.41 -19.08
CA THR A 178 -0.36 -6.03 -19.00
C THR A 178 0.74 -5.00 -19.31
N PRO A 179 1.86 -4.97 -18.56
CA PRO A 179 2.14 -5.78 -17.37
C PRO A 179 1.31 -5.34 -16.15
N LEU A 180 1.12 -6.25 -15.19
CA LEU A 180 0.56 -5.93 -13.88
C LEU A 180 1.66 -5.48 -12.91
N PRO A 181 1.35 -4.65 -11.91
CA PRO A 181 2.33 -4.13 -10.98
C PRO A 181 2.56 -5.04 -9.77
N LEU A 182 1.95 -6.23 -9.75
CA LEU A 182 2.09 -7.27 -8.74
C LEU A 182 2.01 -8.68 -9.37
N PRO A 183 2.56 -9.71 -8.69
CA PRO A 183 2.35 -11.10 -9.08
C PRO A 183 0.87 -11.49 -9.02
N TRP A 184 0.41 -12.17 -10.06
CA TRP A 184 -0.99 -12.58 -10.19
C TRP A 184 -1.10 -14.08 -10.46
N ALA A 185 -1.81 -14.78 -9.57
CA ALA A 185 -2.31 -16.12 -9.82
C ALA A 185 -3.64 -16.01 -10.61
N ALA A 186 -3.53 -16.11 -11.94
CA ALA A 186 -4.64 -16.00 -12.88
C ALA A 186 -5.64 -17.18 -12.75
N PRO A 187 -6.93 -16.97 -13.03
CA PRO A 187 -7.94 -18.01 -12.92
C PRO A 187 -7.79 -19.04 -14.05
N PRO A 188 -8.41 -20.23 -13.93
CA PRO A 188 -9.24 -20.70 -12.81
C PRO A 188 -8.43 -21.23 -11.63
N LEU A 189 -8.82 -20.84 -10.41
CA LEU A 189 -8.15 -21.26 -9.19
C LEU A 189 -9.08 -21.88 -8.14
N ALA A 190 -10.37 -22.12 -8.42
CA ALA A 190 -11.26 -22.77 -7.45
C ALA A 190 -12.32 -23.66 -8.13
N PRO A 191 -12.59 -24.88 -7.62
CA PRO A 191 -13.68 -25.72 -8.09
C PRO A 191 -15.04 -25.04 -7.96
N GLY A 192 -15.83 -25.06 -9.02
CA GLY A 192 -17.17 -24.45 -9.02
C GLY A 192 -17.17 -22.92 -9.08
N ALA A 193 -16.01 -22.27 -9.14
CA ALA A 193 -15.93 -20.83 -9.35
C ALA A 193 -16.57 -20.44 -10.68
N ARG A 194 -17.32 -19.34 -10.66
CA ARG A 194 -17.96 -18.79 -11.86
C ARG A 194 -16.90 -18.43 -12.89
N LEU A 195 -17.04 -18.95 -14.11
CA LEU A 195 -16.22 -18.61 -15.27
C LEU A 195 -17.11 -18.56 -16.52
N ASN A 196 -17.70 -17.40 -16.79
CA ASN A 196 -18.64 -17.16 -17.90
C ASN A 196 -17.99 -16.19 -18.88
N GLY A 197 -17.42 -16.67 -19.99
CA GLY A 197 -16.83 -15.80 -21.00
C GLY A 197 -16.79 -16.45 -22.38
N PRO A 198 -16.56 -15.67 -23.46
CA PRO A 198 -16.37 -16.25 -24.79
C PRO A 198 -15.18 -17.23 -24.77
N PRO A 199 -15.31 -18.47 -25.25
CA PRO A 199 -14.24 -19.48 -25.18
C PRO A 199 -12.90 -19.01 -25.75
N GLY A 200 -12.93 -18.19 -26.81
CA GLY A 200 -11.73 -17.58 -27.39
C GLY A 200 -11.03 -16.62 -26.43
N VAL A 201 -11.78 -15.77 -25.72
CA VAL A 201 -11.23 -14.84 -24.73
C VAL A 201 -10.70 -15.60 -23.52
N LEU A 202 -11.44 -16.60 -23.03
CA LEU A 202 -10.96 -17.47 -21.95
C LEU A 202 -9.64 -18.16 -22.32
N ARG A 203 -9.57 -18.72 -23.53
CA ARG A 203 -8.37 -19.38 -24.04
C ARG A 203 -7.22 -18.40 -24.23
N ASP A 204 -7.44 -17.25 -24.85
CA ASP A 204 -6.35 -16.33 -25.20
C ASP A 204 -5.85 -15.54 -23.97
N THR A 205 -6.73 -15.23 -23.02
CA THR A 205 -6.38 -14.54 -21.76
C THR A 205 -5.72 -15.49 -20.76
N PHE A 206 -6.23 -16.73 -20.62
CA PHE A 206 -5.79 -17.68 -19.58
C PHE A 206 -5.01 -18.88 -20.13
N ALA A 207 -4.54 -18.81 -21.39
CA ALA A 207 -3.75 -19.84 -22.07
C ALA A 207 -2.48 -20.27 -21.30
N TYR A 208 -2.00 -19.42 -20.39
CA TYR A 208 -0.74 -19.56 -19.69
C TYR A 208 -0.89 -19.97 -18.21
N VAL A 209 -2.00 -20.60 -17.81
CA VAL A 209 -2.18 -21.11 -16.43
C VAL A 209 -1.86 -22.61 -16.37
N PRO A 210 -0.59 -23.03 -16.20
CA PRO A 210 -0.24 -24.42 -15.91
C PRO A 210 -0.35 -24.73 -14.41
N ALA A 211 -0.68 -25.99 -14.10
CA ALA A 211 -0.57 -26.63 -12.77
C ALA A 211 -1.60 -26.15 -11.69
N PRO A 212 -1.78 -26.90 -10.59
CA PRO A 212 -3.11 -27.21 -10.05
C PRO A 212 -3.87 -25.99 -9.52
N GLN A 213 -5.14 -25.90 -9.91
CA GLN A 213 -6.10 -24.96 -9.33
C GLN A 213 -6.25 -25.26 -7.83
N PRO A 214 -6.10 -24.28 -6.93
CA PRO A 214 -6.33 -24.53 -5.52
C PRO A 214 -7.74 -25.06 -5.30
N ARG A 215 -7.85 -26.24 -4.69
CA ARG A 215 -9.15 -26.89 -4.48
C ARG A 215 -9.83 -26.42 -3.20
N ASP A 216 -9.05 -25.82 -2.31
CA ASP A 216 -9.40 -25.38 -0.97
C ASP A 216 -8.49 -24.22 -0.53
N GLY A 217 -8.74 -23.68 0.66
CA GLY A 217 -7.94 -22.60 1.24
C GLY A 217 -6.48 -22.97 1.50
N ALA A 218 -6.17 -24.25 1.73
CA ALA A 218 -4.80 -24.68 1.99
C ALA A 218 -3.96 -24.64 0.71
N ALA A 219 -4.51 -25.12 -0.40
CA ALA A 219 -3.88 -25.01 -1.70
C ALA A 219 -3.77 -23.54 -2.16
N LEU A 220 -4.74 -22.69 -1.78
CA LEU A 220 -4.65 -21.26 -2.08
C LEU A 220 -3.48 -20.62 -1.33
N ALA A 221 -3.25 -20.98 -0.06
CA ALA A 221 -2.07 -20.52 0.69
C ALA A 221 -0.77 -20.91 -0.01
N ASP A 222 -0.68 -22.14 -0.53
CA ASP A 222 0.49 -22.64 -1.25
C ASP A 222 0.69 -21.87 -2.59
N ALA A 223 -0.40 -21.53 -3.29
CA ALA A 223 -0.34 -20.69 -4.50
C ALA A 223 0.14 -19.27 -4.21
N LEU A 224 -0.31 -18.66 -3.11
CA LEU A 224 0.16 -17.34 -2.67
C LEU A 224 1.64 -17.36 -2.25
N ASP A 225 2.13 -18.45 -1.64
CA ASP A 225 3.55 -18.62 -1.33
C ASP A 225 4.42 -18.66 -2.60
N ALA A 226 3.91 -19.30 -3.66
CA ALA A 226 4.63 -19.42 -4.92
C ALA A 226 4.78 -18.08 -5.68
N LEU A 227 3.86 -17.13 -5.48
CA LEU A 227 3.88 -15.82 -6.17
C LEU A 227 5.13 -15.00 -5.85
N ASN A 228 5.67 -15.15 -4.64
CA ASN A 228 6.81 -14.38 -4.15
C ASN A 228 8.01 -15.27 -3.78
N ALA A 229 8.01 -16.53 -4.23
CA ALA A 229 9.14 -17.42 -4.00
C ALA A 229 10.39 -16.85 -4.71
N PRO A 230 11.51 -16.65 -3.98
CA PRO A 230 12.73 -16.13 -4.60
C PRO A 230 13.19 -17.06 -5.72
N ALA A 231 13.69 -16.46 -6.82
CA ALA A 231 14.27 -17.23 -7.91
C ALA A 231 15.42 -18.11 -7.37
N PRO A 232 15.52 -19.39 -7.79
CA PRO A 232 16.61 -20.26 -7.36
C PRO A 232 17.97 -19.63 -7.65
N GLY A 233 18.75 -19.33 -6.61
CA GLY A 233 20.11 -18.77 -6.73
C GLY A 233 20.28 -17.32 -6.26
N ALA A 234 19.22 -16.64 -5.80
CA ALA A 234 19.36 -15.33 -5.14
C ALA A 234 19.90 -15.52 -3.71
N SER A 235 21.20 -15.22 -3.51
CA SER A 235 21.77 -15.07 -2.18
C SER A 235 21.55 -13.64 -1.71
N ALA A 236 20.80 -13.46 -0.62
CA ALA A 236 20.77 -12.19 0.08
C ALA A 236 22.13 -12.02 0.79
N ALA A 237 22.96 -11.10 0.27
CA ALA A 237 24.04 -10.57 1.08
C ALA A 237 23.41 -9.84 2.28
N ALA A 238 23.95 -10.02 3.48
CA ALA A 238 23.54 -9.25 4.64
C ALA A 238 23.99 -7.80 4.41
N ASP A 239 23.08 -7.00 3.85
CA ASP A 239 23.28 -5.58 3.67
C ASP A 239 23.16 -4.88 5.02
N THR A 240 24.07 -3.95 5.27
CA THR A 240 24.04 -3.00 6.39
C THR A 240 22.75 -2.20 6.53
N LEU A 241 21.85 -2.20 5.54
CA LEU A 241 20.55 -1.53 5.58
C LEU A 241 19.35 -2.49 5.62
N SER A 242 19.55 -3.81 5.74
CA SER A 242 18.48 -4.81 5.58
C SER A 242 17.35 -4.72 6.61
N ASP A 243 17.56 -4.04 7.73
CA ASP A 243 16.56 -3.77 8.77
C ASP A 243 15.70 -2.52 8.49
N LEU A 244 16.06 -1.70 7.49
CA LEU A 244 15.30 -0.52 7.09
C LEU A 244 14.36 -0.86 5.93
N PRO A 245 13.12 -0.36 5.93
CA PRO A 245 12.14 -0.65 4.89
C PRO A 245 12.39 0.24 3.66
N LEU A 246 13.42 -0.11 2.88
CA LEU A 246 13.91 0.70 1.76
C LEU A 246 13.47 0.16 0.40
N THR A 247 13.15 1.09 -0.51
CA THR A 247 13.00 0.81 -1.94
C THR A 247 13.99 1.64 -2.74
N GLU A 248 14.84 0.99 -3.54
CA GLU A 248 15.81 1.65 -4.40
C GLU A 248 15.30 1.77 -5.83
N ILE A 249 15.40 2.97 -6.41
CA ILE A 249 15.15 3.22 -7.83
C ILE A 249 16.43 3.77 -8.46
N ALA A 250 16.98 3.01 -9.40
CA ALA A 250 18.13 3.43 -10.18
C ALA A 250 17.76 4.56 -11.16
N PRO A 251 18.68 5.50 -11.44
CA PRO A 251 18.47 6.52 -12.46
C PRO A 251 18.32 5.87 -13.84
N GLN A 252 17.42 6.41 -14.67
CA GLN A 252 17.13 5.92 -16.03
C GLN A 252 17.85 6.75 -17.11
N GLY A 253 18.37 7.93 -16.74
CA GLY A 253 19.16 8.82 -17.58
C GLY A 253 20.61 8.97 -17.12
N ALA A 254 21.32 9.96 -17.65
CA ALA A 254 22.65 10.31 -17.16
C ALA A 254 22.56 10.76 -15.70
N GLU A 255 23.36 10.16 -14.82
CA GLU A 255 23.35 10.50 -13.39
C GLU A 255 23.72 11.97 -13.19
N ASP A 256 22.93 12.69 -12.39
CA ASP A 256 23.14 14.11 -12.12
C ASP A 256 23.92 14.38 -10.81
N GLY A 257 24.39 13.30 -10.17
CA GLY A 257 25.14 13.33 -8.92
C GLY A 257 24.27 13.53 -7.67
N ARG A 258 22.94 13.50 -7.78
CA ARG A 258 22.04 13.60 -6.63
C ARG A 258 21.46 12.25 -6.23
N ILE A 259 21.26 12.10 -4.93
CA ILE A 259 20.53 10.98 -4.32
C ILE A 259 19.38 11.54 -3.49
N ALA A 260 18.15 11.23 -3.87
CA ALA A 260 16.97 11.60 -3.11
C ALA A 260 16.63 10.50 -2.09
N VAL A 261 16.55 10.87 -0.80
CA VAL A 261 15.99 10.01 0.25
C VAL A 261 14.55 10.44 0.48
N ILE A 262 13.59 9.60 0.08
CA ILE A 262 12.16 9.90 0.22
C ILE A 262 11.64 9.28 1.53
N LEU A 263 11.03 10.09 2.39
CA LEU A 263 10.28 9.69 3.57
C LEU A 263 8.79 9.71 3.19
N THR A 264 8.18 8.53 3.10
CA THR A 264 6.82 8.44 2.55
C THR A 264 5.76 9.08 3.45
N GLY A 265 4.57 9.26 2.89
CA GLY A 265 3.36 9.40 3.69
C GLY A 265 3.12 8.19 4.59
N ASP A 266 2.11 8.31 5.43
CA ASP A 266 1.64 7.27 6.35
C ASP A 266 1.10 6.01 5.65
N GLY A 267 0.78 6.11 4.35
CA GLY A 267 0.46 4.96 3.48
C GLY A 267 1.67 4.13 3.02
N GLY A 268 2.90 4.50 3.38
CA GLY A 268 4.10 3.77 2.93
C GLY A 268 4.49 4.09 1.49
N TRP A 269 5.21 3.18 0.81
CA TRP A 269 5.69 3.38 -0.57
C TRP A 269 4.53 3.30 -1.58
N ALA A 270 3.76 4.37 -1.72
CA ALA A 270 2.50 4.43 -2.46
C ALA A 270 2.56 5.37 -3.68
N GLY A 271 1.40 5.70 -4.26
CA GLY A 271 1.27 6.32 -5.58
C GLY A 271 2.03 7.62 -5.74
N LEU A 272 1.89 8.55 -4.80
CA LEU A 272 2.60 9.83 -4.85
C LEU A 272 4.11 9.64 -4.75
N ASP A 273 4.58 8.85 -3.77
CA ASP A 273 5.99 8.59 -3.53
C ASP A 273 6.66 7.95 -4.75
N LYS A 274 6.01 6.93 -5.33
CA LYS A 274 6.44 6.26 -6.57
C LYS A 274 6.44 7.21 -7.76
N GLY A 275 5.38 8.01 -7.92
CA GLY A 275 5.25 8.96 -9.02
C GLY A 275 6.34 10.03 -9.00
N VAL A 276 6.61 10.60 -7.82
CA VAL A 276 7.72 11.54 -7.62
C VAL A 276 9.06 10.85 -7.88
N ALA A 277 9.27 9.65 -7.32
CA ALA A 277 10.49 8.88 -7.52
C ALA A 277 10.76 8.56 -8.99
N ALA A 278 9.72 8.18 -9.75
CA ALA A 278 9.82 7.87 -11.16
C ALA A 278 10.27 9.08 -11.98
N VAL A 279 9.72 10.27 -11.71
CA VAL A 279 10.16 11.51 -12.38
C VAL A 279 11.62 11.81 -12.03
N LEU A 280 12.00 11.75 -10.74
CA LEU A 280 13.38 11.99 -10.31
C LEU A 280 14.36 11.03 -11.01
N ALA A 281 14.04 9.74 -11.05
CA ALA A 281 14.85 8.71 -11.71
C ALA A 281 14.98 8.93 -13.22
N GLN A 282 13.90 9.34 -13.90
CA GLN A 282 13.93 9.71 -15.32
C GLN A 282 14.90 10.87 -15.61
N HIS A 283 15.10 11.76 -14.64
CA HIS A 283 16.01 12.90 -14.73
C HIS A 283 17.39 12.66 -14.11
N GLY A 284 17.76 11.41 -13.88
CA GLY A 284 19.13 11.05 -13.47
C GLY A 284 19.39 11.10 -11.96
N VAL A 285 18.36 11.35 -11.14
CA VAL A 285 18.47 11.31 -9.68
C VAL A 285 18.28 9.87 -9.20
N ARG A 286 19.22 9.35 -8.41
CA ARG A 286 19.02 8.06 -7.72
C ARG A 286 18.05 8.25 -6.57
N VAL A 287 17.09 7.34 -6.40
CA VAL A 287 16.09 7.44 -5.32
C VAL A 287 16.21 6.28 -4.34
N VAL A 288 16.16 6.60 -3.06
CA VAL A 288 16.05 5.64 -1.95
C VAL A 288 14.82 6.03 -1.13
N GLY A 289 13.72 5.32 -1.31
CA GLY A 289 12.50 5.50 -0.53
C GLY A 289 12.55 4.74 0.78
N MET A 290 12.16 5.37 1.88
CA MET A 290 11.98 4.75 3.19
C MET A 290 10.49 4.80 3.57
N SER A 291 9.87 3.62 3.68
CA SER A 291 8.46 3.48 4.09
C SER A 291 8.32 3.93 5.56
N THR A 292 7.71 5.08 5.78
CA THR A 292 7.45 5.59 7.14
C THR A 292 6.39 4.75 7.84
N LEU A 293 5.45 4.17 7.09
CA LEU A 293 4.49 3.16 7.58
C LEU A 293 5.18 1.99 8.28
N GLU A 294 6.12 1.35 7.61
CA GLU A 294 6.84 0.20 8.17
C GLU A 294 7.82 0.63 9.28
N PHE A 295 8.53 1.74 9.08
CA PHE A 295 9.54 2.20 10.03
C PHE A 295 8.94 2.64 11.37
N PHE A 296 7.81 3.37 11.32
CA PHE A 296 7.05 3.85 12.48
C PHE A 296 5.86 2.96 12.83
N TRP A 297 5.85 1.71 12.34
CA TRP A 297 4.89 0.71 12.82
C TRP A 297 4.98 0.60 14.35
N HIS A 298 6.19 0.60 14.90
CA HIS A 298 6.38 0.83 16.33
C HIS A 298 6.84 2.26 16.58
N LYS A 299 6.49 2.79 17.76
CA LYS A 299 6.95 4.11 18.18
C LYS A 299 8.47 4.19 18.09
N ARG A 300 8.95 5.26 17.45
CA ARG A 300 10.37 5.60 17.36
C ARG A 300 10.61 6.99 17.95
N THR A 301 11.86 7.31 18.20
CA THR A 301 12.30 8.64 18.60
C THR A 301 12.79 9.44 17.39
N PRO A 302 12.78 10.79 17.47
CA PRO A 302 13.40 11.65 16.45
C PRO A 302 14.86 11.30 16.17
N GLN A 303 15.60 10.85 17.19
CA GLN A 303 17.00 10.48 17.05
C GLN A 303 17.17 9.16 16.29
N GLU A 304 16.30 8.18 16.52
CA GLU A 304 16.32 6.91 15.76
C GLU A 304 16.01 7.16 14.27
N ALA A 305 15.04 8.02 13.97
CA ALA A 305 14.74 8.41 12.59
C ALA A 305 15.95 9.10 11.91
N ALA A 306 16.61 10.03 12.61
CA ALA A 306 17.82 10.68 12.11
C ALA A 306 18.98 9.70 11.89
N GLN A 307 19.16 8.72 12.79
CA GLN A 307 20.17 7.68 12.65
C GLN A 307 19.89 6.74 11.47
N ALA A 308 18.63 6.37 11.24
CA ALA A 308 18.25 5.57 10.07
C ALA A 308 18.62 6.29 8.76
N VAL A 309 18.28 7.58 8.63
CA VAL A 309 18.64 8.39 7.46
C VAL A 309 20.16 8.61 7.35
N ALA A 310 20.86 8.77 8.48
CA ALA A 310 22.32 8.86 8.48
C ALA A 310 22.98 7.59 7.90
N ARG A 311 22.48 6.40 8.28
CA ARG A 311 22.97 5.12 7.73
C ARG A 311 22.76 5.02 6.23
N ILE A 312 21.61 5.49 5.72
CA ILE A 312 21.35 5.57 4.26
C ILE A 312 22.40 6.49 3.60
N ILE A 313 22.58 7.70 4.11
CA ILE A 313 23.55 8.68 3.58
C ILE A 313 24.98 8.13 3.60
N GLU A 314 25.37 7.45 4.68
CA GLU A 314 26.70 6.86 4.82
C GLU A 314 26.92 5.71 3.83
N HIS A 315 25.96 4.80 3.72
CA HIS A 315 26.02 3.64 2.83
C HIS A 315 26.16 4.07 1.36
N TYR A 316 25.23 4.89 0.85
CA TYR A 316 25.32 5.37 -0.53
C TYR A 316 26.44 6.40 -0.70
N GLY A 317 26.80 7.14 0.35
CA GLY A 317 27.90 8.08 0.32
C GLY A 317 29.27 7.42 0.17
N ALA A 318 29.42 6.17 0.60
CA ALA A 318 30.60 5.35 0.36
C ALA A 318 30.66 4.86 -1.10
N GLN A 319 29.51 4.51 -1.69
CA GLN A 319 29.41 4.08 -3.09
C GLN A 319 29.54 5.25 -4.09
N TYR A 320 29.02 6.42 -3.72
CA TYR A 320 28.99 7.63 -4.54
C TYR A 320 29.62 8.81 -3.77
N PRO A 321 30.96 8.92 -3.71
CA PRO A 321 31.66 9.89 -2.87
C PRO A 321 31.33 11.36 -3.13
N HIS A 322 30.90 11.68 -4.35
CA HIS A 322 30.54 13.04 -4.79
C HIS A 322 29.04 13.32 -4.74
N ALA A 323 28.23 12.34 -4.30
CA ALA A 323 26.80 12.50 -4.26
C ALA A 323 26.35 13.62 -3.31
N ARG A 324 25.35 14.39 -3.76
CA ARG A 324 24.61 15.34 -2.92
C ARG A 324 23.26 14.74 -2.59
N PHE A 325 22.92 14.70 -1.29
CA PHE A 325 21.68 14.11 -0.82
C PHE A 325 20.58 15.15 -0.74
N VAL A 326 19.35 14.78 -1.05
CA VAL A 326 18.17 15.60 -0.79
C VAL A 326 17.19 14.77 0.03
N LEU A 327 16.68 15.34 1.12
CA LEU A 327 15.59 14.71 1.87
C LEU A 327 14.25 15.19 1.30
N ILE A 328 13.36 14.27 0.98
CA ILE A 328 12.02 14.59 0.46
C ILE A 328 11.02 13.88 1.36
N GLY A 329 9.99 14.56 1.81
CA GLY A 329 8.94 13.95 2.63
C GLY A 329 7.56 14.29 2.10
N TYR A 330 6.62 13.34 2.20
CA TYR A 330 5.21 13.54 1.86
C TYR A 330 4.30 13.36 3.07
N SER A 331 3.33 14.26 3.28
CA SER A 331 2.35 14.23 4.37
C SER A 331 3.03 13.98 5.73
N PHE A 332 2.79 12.81 6.33
CA PHE A 332 3.48 12.36 7.54
C PHE A 332 5.02 12.49 7.44
N GLY A 333 5.61 12.02 6.35
CA GLY A 333 7.05 12.13 6.09
C GLY A 333 7.54 13.55 5.88
N ALA A 334 6.69 14.48 5.46
CA ALA A 334 7.07 15.87 5.20
C ALA A 334 7.43 16.62 6.50
N GLY A 335 6.67 16.40 7.58
CA GLY A 335 7.00 16.95 8.91
C GLY A 335 8.32 16.41 9.48
N LEU A 336 8.73 15.20 9.08
CA LEU A 336 9.97 14.57 9.54
C LEU A 336 11.23 15.17 8.91
N VAL A 337 11.14 15.78 7.73
CA VAL A 337 12.31 16.30 6.99
C VAL A 337 13.15 17.28 7.83
N PRO A 338 12.59 18.38 8.38
CA PRO A 338 13.37 19.30 9.19
C PRO A 338 13.86 18.66 10.50
N VAL A 339 13.03 17.82 11.14
CA VAL A 339 13.38 17.10 12.37
C VAL A 339 14.63 16.23 12.17
N VAL A 340 14.63 15.42 11.11
CA VAL A 340 15.72 14.52 10.73
C VAL A 340 16.95 15.32 10.37
N ALA A 341 16.83 16.31 9.48
CA ALA A 341 17.95 17.12 9.02
C ALA A 341 18.69 17.82 10.17
N ASN A 342 17.95 18.32 11.17
CA ASN A 342 18.51 18.99 12.34
C ASN A 342 19.33 18.04 13.23
N ARG A 343 18.94 16.77 13.28
CA ARG A 343 19.51 15.73 14.17
C ARG A 343 20.52 14.81 13.49
N LEU A 344 20.76 14.98 12.18
CA LEU A 344 21.80 14.25 11.47
C LEU A 344 23.18 14.52 12.09
N PRO A 345 24.06 13.49 12.17
CA PRO A 345 25.48 13.70 12.42
C PRO A 345 26.07 14.70 11.43
N GLU A 346 27.02 15.52 11.86
CA GLU A 346 27.57 16.61 11.06
C GLU A 346 28.09 16.14 9.68
N ALA A 347 28.78 14.99 9.66
CA ALA A 347 29.30 14.40 8.43
C ALA A 347 28.20 14.03 7.42
N ALA A 348 27.08 13.47 7.89
CA ALA A 348 25.93 13.15 7.04
C ALA A 348 25.21 14.43 6.60
N ARG A 349 24.95 15.36 7.52
CA ARG A 349 24.28 16.64 7.24
C ARG A 349 25.04 17.47 6.20
N ALA A 350 26.37 17.48 6.25
CA ALA A 350 27.20 18.20 5.28
C ALA A 350 26.99 17.70 3.83
N ARG A 351 26.52 16.47 3.64
CA ARG A 351 26.19 15.91 2.33
C ARG A 351 24.77 16.23 1.86
N VAL A 352 23.90 16.73 2.73
CA VAL A 352 22.52 17.12 2.40
C VAL A 352 22.52 18.52 1.77
N ALA A 353 21.98 18.62 0.56
CA ALA A 353 21.86 19.87 -0.20
C ALA A 353 20.57 20.63 0.13
N GLY A 354 19.52 19.94 0.56
CA GLY A 354 18.24 20.55 0.93
C GLY A 354 17.19 19.53 1.35
N GLY A 355 16.05 20.05 1.80
CA GLY A 355 14.86 19.29 2.14
C GLY A 355 13.63 19.75 1.34
N VAL A 356 12.73 18.84 1.01
CA VAL A 356 11.44 19.12 0.38
C VAL A 356 10.32 18.55 1.25
N MET A 357 9.39 19.39 1.65
CA MET A 357 8.23 19.05 2.49
C MET A 357 6.98 19.15 1.62
N ILE A 358 6.39 18.02 1.23
CA ILE A 358 5.19 17.95 0.38
C ILE A 358 3.96 17.79 1.28
N SER A 359 3.10 18.80 1.29
CA SER A 359 1.87 18.87 2.10
C SER A 359 2.08 18.46 3.56
N PRO A 360 2.99 19.12 4.30
CA PRO A 360 3.28 18.77 5.70
C PRO A 360 2.12 19.15 6.63
N ASP A 361 1.93 18.33 7.65
CA ASP A 361 1.14 18.67 8.84
C ASP A 361 1.92 19.62 9.76
N PRO A 362 1.25 20.43 10.59
CA PRO A 362 1.91 21.34 11.52
C PRO A 362 2.65 20.63 12.67
N GLU A 363 2.35 19.35 12.92
CA GLU A 363 2.98 18.51 13.93
C GLU A 363 3.60 17.25 13.31
N ALA A 364 4.86 16.96 13.65
CA ALA A 364 5.55 15.75 13.27
C ALA A 364 5.31 14.65 14.31
N VAL A 365 4.72 13.55 13.87
CA VAL A 365 4.36 12.41 14.72
C VAL A 365 5.37 11.26 14.51
N PHE A 366 5.68 10.49 15.55
CA PHE A 366 6.70 9.42 15.52
C PHE A 366 6.12 8.02 15.83
N GLU A 367 4.82 7.85 15.59
CA GLU A 367 4.07 6.60 15.70
C GLU A 367 2.81 6.70 14.82
N ILE A 368 2.60 5.77 13.88
CA ILE A 368 1.38 5.76 13.07
C ILE A 368 0.28 5.02 13.83
N LYS A 369 -0.70 5.77 14.35
CA LYS A 369 -1.89 5.20 15.01
C LYS A 369 -3.05 5.19 14.02
N VAL A 370 -3.37 4.00 13.53
CA VAL A 370 -4.45 3.82 12.56
C VAL A 370 -5.80 4.00 13.27
N GLY A 371 -6.39 5.18 13.09
CA GLY A 371 -7.54 5.69 13.84
C GLY A 371 -7.48 7.20 14.09
N ASP A 372 -6.26 7.77 14.10
CA ASP A 372 -6.03 9.22 14.20
C ASP A 372 -6.05 9.92 12.81
N TRP A 373 -6.19 9.16 11.73
CA TRP A 373 -6.21 9.65 10.34
C TRP A 373 -7.38 10.58 10.00
N PHE A 374 -8.40 10.67 10.86
CA PHE A 374 -9.58 11.51 10.69
C PHE A 374 -9.95 12.34 11.93
N GLY A 375 -8.96 12.81 12.71
CA GLY A 375 -9.26 13.73 13.82
C GLY A 375 -8.06 14.51 14.35
N ASP A 376 -8.36 15.68 14.95
CA ASP A 376 -7.46 16.57 15.70
C ASP A 376 -6.92 15.91 16.99
N VAL A 377 -6.29 14.73 16.87
CA VAL A 377 -5.74 14.02 18.02
C VAL A 377 -4.28 14.40 18.18
N HIS A 378 -4.02 15.46 18.95
CA HIS A 378 -2.68 15.80 19.42
C HIS A 378 -2.05 14.57 20.10
N GLN A 379 -0.98 14.03 19.51
CA GLN A 379 -0.18 13.01 20.17
C GLN A 379 0.75 13.69 21.16
N ALA A 380 0.80 13.20 22.41
CA ALA A 380 1.57 13.83 23.49
C ALA A 380 3.09 13.98 23.20
N ASP A 381 3.61 13.22 22.24
CA ASP A 381 5.01 13.24 21.82
C ASP A 381 5.23 13.80 20.40
N ALA A 382 4.19 14.39 19.80
CA ALA A 382 4.33 15.08 18.51
C ALA A 382 5.20 16.33 18.68
N LEU A 383 6.06 16.58 17.70
CA LEU A 383 6.90 17.78 17.68
C LEU A 383 6.28 18.84 16.77
N PRO A 384 6.14 20.10 17.22
CA PRO A 384 5.73 21.17 16.32
C PRO A 384 6.78 21.33 15.22
N VAL A 385 6.34 21.49 13.98
CA VAL A 385 7.22 21.59 12.81
C VAL A 385 7.87 22.98 12.72
N ASP A 386 7.18 24.04 13.16
CA ASP A 386 7.67 25.43 13.08
C ASP A 386 9.07 25.64 13.70
N PRO A 387 9.35 25.20 14.95
CA PRO A 387 10.69 25.35 15.52
C PRO A 387 11.77 24.57 14.75
N GLU A 388 11.40 23.46 14.12
CA GLU A 388 12.33 22.60 13.37
C GLU A 388 12.68 23.23 12.01
N VAL A 389 11.70 23.85 11.35
CA VAL A 389 11.91 24.66 10.14
C VAL A 389 12.81 25.85 10.45
N ALA A 390 12.53 26.59 11.54
CA ALA A 390 13.32 27.74 11.96
C ALA A 390 14.77 27.38 12.35
N ALA A 391 14.96 26.21 12.93
CA ALA A 391 16.28 25.70 13.29
C ALA A 391 17.06 25.11 12.10
N SER A 392 16.41 24.91 10.95
CA SER A 392 16.95 24.15 9.83
C SER A 392 18.31 24.65 9.38
N LYS A 393 19.25 23.72 9.24
CA LYS A 393 20.61 23.97 8.71
C LYS A 393 20.74 23.67 7.22
N VAL A 394 19.66 23.21 6.59
CA VAL A 394 19.59 22.96 5.14
C VAL A 394 18.45 23.78 4.55
N PRO A 395 18.58 24.24 3.29
CA PRO A 395 17.48 24.92 2.59
C PRO A 395 16.24 24.02 2.52
N LEU A 396 15.06 24.57 2.78
CA LEU A 396 13.79 23.85 2.72
C LEU A 396 12.88 24.40 1.62
N VAL A 397 12.22 23.49 0.93
CA VAL A 397 11.12 23.76 -0.01
C VAL A 397 9.84 23.21 0.61
N CYS A 398 8.77 24.00 0.63
CA CYS A 398 7.45 23.54 1.06
C CYS A 398 6.52 23.54 -0.15
N VAL A 399 5.89 22.40 -0.43
CA VAL A 399 4.97 22.21 -1.55
C VAL A 399 3.57 22.00 -1.01
N SER A 400 2.56 22.67 -1.57
CA SER A 400 1.16 22.45 -1.19
C SER A 400 0.21 22.49 -2.39
N GLY A 401 -0.91 21.78 -2.29
CA GLY A 401 -2.05 21.91 -3.18
C GLY A 401 -2.77 23.26 -3.03
N GLN A 402 -3.45 23.71 -4.09
CA GLN A 402 -4.32 24.90 -4.07
C GLN A 402 -5.64 24.65 -3.35
N ALA A 403 -6.11 23.40 -3.35
CA ALA A 403 -7.37 23.00 -2.71
C ALA A 403 -7.17 22.47 -1.27
N GLU A 404 -5.95 22.46 -0.75
CA GLU A 404 -5.68 22.17 0.66
C GLU A 404 -6.15 23.33 1.53
N GLN A 405 -7.12 23.07 2.40
CA GLN A 405 -7.54 24.01 3.43
C GLN A 405 -6.51 23.98 4.56
N ASP A 406 -6.15 25.15 5.10
CA ASP A 406 -5.17 25.29 6.18
C ASP A 406 -3.79 24.68 5.91
N ALA A 407 -3.36 24.66 4.63
CA ALA A 407 -2.05 24.16 4.23
C ALA A 407 -0.92 24.84 5.02
N TYR A 408 -0.10 24.05 5.72
CA TYR A 408 1.04 24.51 6.52
C TYR A 408 1.95 25.48 5.76
N CYS A 409 2.24 25.18 4.48
CA CYS A 409 3.12 26.01 3.64
C CYS A 409 2.59 27.45 3.43
N ALA A 410 1.28 27.67 3.58
CA ALA A 410 0.69 29.00 3.49
C ALA A 410 0.79 29.79 4.81
N GLY A 411 1.22 29.16 5.91
CA GLY A 411 1.38 29.75 7.22
C GLY A 411 2.53 30.77 7.33
N PRO A 412 2.48 31.72 8.28
CA PRO A 412 3.48 32.79 8.39
C PRO A 412 4.91 32.28 8.61
N ALA A 413 5.12 31.28 9.46
CA ALA A 413 6.44 30.71 9.75
C ALA A 413 7.08 30.11 8.49
N ALA A 414 6.33 29.23 7.79
CA ALA A 414 6.78 28.62 6.54
C ALA A 414 7.16 29.67 5.48
N ARG A 415 6.32 30.68 5.23
CA ARG A 415 6.56 31.69 4.17
C ARG A 415 7.88 32.47 4.30
N HIS A 416 8.42 32.60 5.50
CA HIS A 416 9.66 33.35 5.72
C HIS A 416 10.92 32.48 5.67
N GLU A 417 10.77 31.17 5.90
CA GLU A 417 11.91 30.27 6.14
C GLU A 417 12.10 29.23 5.04
N VAL A 418 11.09 29.03 4.18
CA VAL A 418 11.12 28.03 3.10
C VAL A 418 10.81 28.65 1.73
N ARG A 419 11.24 27.96 0.67
CA ARG A 419 10.74 28.24 -0.69
C ARG A 419 9.38 27.58 -0.86
N TRP A 420 8.31 28.36 -0.93
CA TRP A 420 6.95 27.85 -1.16
C TRP A 420 6.68 27.61 -2.65
N VAL A 421 6.17 26.43 -2.98
CA VAL A 421 5.67 26.04 -4.30
C VAL A 421 4.22 25.60 -4.17
N GLN A 422 3.31 26.21 -4.93
CA GLN A 422 1.89 25.84 -4.91
C GLN A 422 1.48 25.23 -6.24
N LEU A 423 0.79 24.08 -6.19
CA LEU A 423 0.34 23.32 -7.37
C LEU A 423 -1.19 23.14 -7.35
N PRO A 424 -1.86 22.94 -8.50
CA PRO A 424 -3.26 22.56 -8.53
C PRO A 424 -3.53 21.23 -7.81
N GLY A 425 -4.79 21.04 -7.39
CA GLY A 425 -5.23 19.86 -6.64
C GLY A 425 -5.21 20.06 -5.12
N GLY A 426 -5.65 19.02 -4.41
CA GLY A 426 -5.59 18.93 -2.94
C GLY A 426 -4.36 18.15 -2.47
N HIS A 427 -4.48 17.51 -1.31
CA HIS A 427 -3.40 16.78 -0.62
C HIS A 427 -2.69 15.69 -1.45
N HIS A 428 -3.43 15.07 -2.39
CA HIS A 428 -2.89 14.05 -3.31
C HIS A 428 -2.65 14.59 -4.73
N TYR A 429 -2.74 15.90 -4.94
CA TYR A 429 -2.45 16.57 -6.22
C TYR A 429 -3.24 16.00 -7.42
N GLU A 430 -4.45 15.48 -7.16
CA GLU A 430 -5.35 14.84 -8.14
C GLU A 430 -4.69 13.68 -8.92
N GLY A 431 -3.61 13.09 -8.39
CA GLY A 431 -2.84 12.06 -9.07
C GLY A 431 -1.88 12.57 -10.15
N ASP A 432 -1.70 13.90 -10.30
CA ASP A 432 -0.73 14.48 -11.25
C ASP A 432 0.70 14.48 -10.68
N TYR A 433 1.20 13.28 -10.39
CA TYR A 433 2.54 13.09 -9.80
C TYR A 433 3.67 13.44 -10.78
N ALA A 434 3.38 13.42 -12.09
CA ALA A 434 4.32 13.89 -13.11
C ALA A 434 4.63 15.38 -12.92
N ARG A 435 3.59 16.20 -12.78
CA ARG A 435 3.75 17.64 -12.51
C ARG A 435 4.37 17.90 -11.15
N LEU A 436 3.96 17.17 -10.11
CA LEU A 436 4.55 17.28 -8.78
C LEU A 436 6.06 16.97 -8.81
N GLY A 437 6.46 15.85 -9.42
CA GLY A 437 7.86 15.45 -9.55
C GLY A 437 8.70 16.47 -10.32
N GLN A 438 8.17 17.05 -11.40
CA GLN A 438 8.84 18.12 -12.16
C GLN A 438 9.05 19.38 -11.30
N ALA A 439 8.02 19.82 -10.58
CA ALA A 439 8.11 20.99 -9.71
C ALA A 439 9.13 20.78 -8.57
N ILE A 440 9.20 19.56 -8.02
CA ILE A 440 10.21 19.18 -7.02
C ILE A 440 11.60 19.26 -7.64
N LEU A 441 11.83 18.65 -8.80
CA LEU A 441 13.12 18.64 -9.50
C LEU A 441 13.65 20.06 -9.77
N GLU A 442 12.77 20.98 -10.17
CA GLU A 442 13.09 22.40 -10.39
C GLU A 442 13.34 23.18 -9.08
N ALA A 443 12.75 22.72 -7.99
CA ALA A 443 12.93 23.29 -6.66
C ALA A 443 14.19 22.78 -5.96
N LEU A 444 14.69 21.60 -6.34
CA LEU A 444 15.89 21.01 -5.76
C LEU A 444 17.11 21.93 -5.96
N PRO A 445 17.92 22.13 -4.90
CA PRO A 445 19.19 22.82 -5.04
C PRO A 445 20.10 22.09 -6.04
N ARG A 446 20.79 22.87 -6.88
CA ARG A 446 21.74 22.38 -7.89
C ARG A 446 23.11 22.14 -7.29
#